data_AF-A0A957WYL1-F1
#
_entry.id   AF-A0A957WYL1-F1
#
_cell.length_a   1.000
_cell.length_b   1.000
_cell.length_c   1.000
_cell.angle_alpha   90.00
_cell.angle_beta   90.00
_cell.angle_gamma   90.00
#
_symmetry.space_group_name_H-M   'P 1'
#
loop_
_entity.id
_entity.type
_entity.pdbx_description
1 polymer ?
#
loop_
_entity_poly.entity_id
_entity_poly.type
_entity_poly.pdbx_seq_one_letter_code
_entity_poly.pdbx_strand_id
1 'polypeptide(L)'
;MTARDDILHQLRTALADATLPFPPVDPPPLASNERMTVTHAAGDPLALAERFGAELQKLHGTFQIVESLPEARMALIGQLLSWAEEEEAARKGAQLQTGQERKVLSWDPATLIVPALRDALVDLNFELVTPSDLRSDDARDAVR
;
A
#
# COMPACT_ATOMS: atom_id res chain seq x y z
N MET A 1 17.03 -2.46 33.62
CA MET A 1 16.80 -1.34 32.69
C MET A 1 17.73 -1.52 31.52
N THR A 2 17.22 -1.42 30.29
CA THR A 2 18.03 -1.64 29.08
C THR A 2 18.55 -0.30 28.54
N ALA A 3 19.66 -0.30 27.81
CA ALA A 3 20.23 0.92 27.21
C ALA A 3 19.20 1.67 26.32
N ARG A 4 18.25 0.93 25.74
CA ARG A 4 17.11 1.49 24.99
C ARG A 4 16.19 2.32 25.87
N ASP A 5 15.90 1.86 27.08
CA ASP A 5 15.02 2.56 28.01
C ASP A 5 15.65 3.89 28.47
N ASP A 6 16.97 3.88 28.68
CA ASP A 6 17.73 5.08 29.07
C ASP A 6 17.76 6.12 27.95
N ILE A 7 17.99 5.70 26.70
CA ILE A 7 17.95 6.59 25.53
C ILE A 7 16.55 7.19 25.34
N LEU A 8 15.50 6.38 25.45
CA LEU A 8 14.12 6.85 25.31
C LEU A 8 13.72 7.78 26.46
N HIS A 9 14.21 7.52 27.67
CA HIS A 9 13.99 8.40 28.81
C HIS A 9 14.69 9.75 28.63
N GLN A 10 15.94 9.76 28.16
CA GLN A 10 16.66 11.00 27.84
C GLN A 10 15.96 11.81 26.75
N LEU A 11 15.53 11.16 25.66
CA LEU A 11 14.81 11.85 24.57
C LEU A 11 13.49 12.45 25.04
N ARG A 12 12.69 11.72 25.82
CA ARG A 12 11.44 12.26 26.38
C ARG A 12 11.68 13.41 27.33
N THR A 13 12.72 13.32 28.16
CA THR A 13 13.08 14.37 29.11
C THR A 13 13.54 15.63 28.38
N ALA A 14 14.37 15.48 27.35
CA ALA A 14 14.80 16.58 26.50
C ALA A 14 13.59 17.22 25.81
N LEU A 15 12.73 16.45 25.14
CA LEU A 15 11.57 16.97 24.42
C LEU A 15 10.46 17.56 25.31
N ALA A 16 10.47 17.26 26.61
CA ALA A 16 9.53 17.84 27.59
C ALA A 16 9.99 19.21 28.13
N ASP A 17 11.21 19.64 27.80
CA ASP A 17 11.73 20.95 28.20
C ASP A 17 11.03 22.07 27.42
N ALA A 18 10.17 22.83 28.12
CA ALA A 18 9.41 23.95 27.59
C ALA A 18 10.27 25.15 27.13
N THR A 19 11.58 25.13 27.43
CA THR A 19 12.54 26.12 26.92
C THR A 19 13.13 25.74 25.57
N LEU A 20 12.94 24.49 25.11
CA LEU A 20 13.38 24.08 23.79
C LEU A 20 12.44 24.66 22.72
N PRO A 21 13.00 25.22 21.63
CA PRO A 21 12.23 25.86 20.58
C PRO A 21 11.54 24.85 19.64
N PHE A 22 11.11 23.68 20.14
CA PHE A 22 10.53 22.66 19.28
C PHE A 22 9.54 21.69 19.97
N PRO A 23 8.26 21.64 19.52
CA PRO A 23 7.51 22.73 18.90
C PRO A 23 6.90 23.66 19.97
N PRO A 24 6.68 24.95 19.67
CA PRO A 24 6.05 25.88 20.60
C PRO A 24 4.65 25.39 21.00
N VAL A 25 4.20 25.76 22.22
CA VAL A 25 2.92 25.34 22.81
C VAL A 25 1.71 25.80 21.98
N ASP A 26 1.86 26.87 21.20
CA ASP A 26 0.81 27.40 20.33
C ASP A 26 1.45 27.95 19.03
N PRO A 27 1.83 27.07 18.08
CA PRO A 27 2.42 27.51 16.83
C PRO A 27 1.33 28.24 16.02
N PRO A 28 1.61 29.42 15.45
CA PRO A 28 0.68 30.02 14.50
C PRO A 28 0.45 29.04 13.35
N PRO A 29 -0.79 28.94 12.83
CA PRO A 29 -1.07 28.07 11.69
C PRO A 29 -0.21 28.50 10.50
N LEU A 30 0.51 27.55 9.90
CA LEU A 30 1.39 27.80 8.75
C LEU A 30 0.61 28.52 7.64
N ALA A 31 1.09 29.70 7.27
CA ALA A 31 0.58 30.41 6.11
C ALA A 31 0.85 29.60 4.83
N SER A 32 0.04 29.81 3.78
CA SER A 32 0.12 28.99 2.55
C SER A 32 1.51 28.98 1.90
N ASN A 33 2.30 30.04 2.08
CA ASN A 33 3.67 30.18 1.60
C ASN A 33 4.74 29.52 2.51
N GLU A 34 4.40 29.19 3.75
CA GLU A 34 5.27 28.53 4.74
C GLU A 34 5.09 27.02 4.78
N ARG A 35 4.01 26.52 4.16
CA ARG A 35 3.79 25.10 3.98
C ARG A 35 4.83 24.56 3.00
N MET A 36 5.63 23.60 3.46
CA MET A 36 6.50 22.84 2.57
C MET A 36 5.61 22.07 1.59
N THR A 37 5.67 22.42 0.30
CA THR A 37 4.91 21.73 -0.74
C THR A 37 5.51 20.34 -0.95
N VAL A 38 5.03 19.35 -0.19
CA VAL A 38 5.54 17.96 -0.25
C VAL A 38 5.31 17.32 -1.62
N THR A 39 4.39 17.85 -2.42
CA THR A 39 4.00 17.26 -3.72
C THR A 39 3.87 18.29 -4.83
N HIS A 40 4.93 19.06 -5.12
CA HIS A 40 5.06 19.66 -6.45
C HIS A 40 6.06 18.84 -7.27
N ALA A 41 5.55 17.83 -7.95
CA ALA A 41 6.29 17.19 -9.01
C ALA A 41 5.90 17.89 -10.32
N ALA A 42 6.85 18.58 -10.94
CA ALA A 42 6.67 19.13 -12.28
C ALA A 42 6.44 17.98 -13.28
N GLY A 43 5.49 18.15 -14.19
CA GLY A 43 5.13 17.18 -15.22
C GLY A 43 3.64 17.17 -15.51
N ASP A 44 3.25 16.63 -16.66
CA ASP A 44 1.86 16.30 -16.94
C ASP A 44 1.42 15.04 -16.14
N PRO A 45 0.12 14.77 -16.00
CA PRO A 45 -0.38 13.63 -15.22
C PRO A 45 0.17 12.27 -15.68
N LEU A 46 0.45 12.11 -16.97
CA LEU A 46 1.01 10.89 -17.53
C LEU A 46 2.45 10.68 -17.04
N ALA A 47 3.29 11.71 -17.16
CA ALA A 47 4.66 11.69 -16.67
C ALA A 47 4.73 11.43 -15.15
N LEU A 48 3.76 11.92 -14.38
CA LEU A 48 3.66 11.61 -12.95
C LEU A 48 3.31 10.15 -12.69
N ALA A 49 2.35 9.59 -13.44
CA ALA A 49 1.98 8.19 -13.35
C ALA A 49 3.15 7.26 -13.73
N GLU A 50 3.90 7.59 -14.78
CA GLU A 50 5.09 6.85 -15.19
C GLU A 50 6.18 6.88 -14.12
N ARG A 51 6.44 8.05 -13.54
CA ARG A 51 7.41 8.18 -12.44
C ARG A 51 7.01 7.36 -11.23
N PHE A 52 5.74 7.41 -10.83
CA PHE A 52 5.23 6.61 -9.73
C PHE A 52 5.35 5.11 -10.03
N GLY A 53 4.99 4.70 -11.25
CA GLY A 53 5.14 3.32 -11.70
C GLY A 53 6.60 2.83 -11.67
N ALA A 54 7.54 3.68 -12.07
CA ALA A 54 8.97 3.37 -12.00
C ALA A 54 9.45 3.15 -10.55
N GLU A 55 8.91 3.89 -9.56
CA GLU A 55 9.19 3.62 -8.15
C GLU A 55 8.58 2.30 -7.67
N LEU A 56 7.39 1.92 -8.14
CA LEU A 56 6.79 0.62 -7.84
C LEU A 56 7.65 -0.54 -8.38
N GLN A 57 8.20 -0.41 -9.59
CA GLN A 57 9.10 -1.42 -10.17
C GLN A 57 10.37 -1.64 -9.35
N LYS A 58 10.93 -0.59 -8.74
CA LYS A 58 12.07 -0.73 -7.82
C LYS A 58 11.73 -1.54 -6.57
N LEU A 59 10.45 -1.58 -6.19
CA LEU A 59 9.92 -2.38 -5.09
C LEU A 59 9.41 -3.77 -5.56
N HIS A 60 9.83 -4.22 -6.75
CA HIS A 60 9.38 -5.47 -7.38
C HIS A 60 7.88 -5.51 -7.71
N GLY A 61 7.22 -4.36 -7.74
CA GLY A 61 5.84 -4.23 -8.20
C GLY A 61 5.73 -4.11 -9.72
N THR A 62 4.51 -4.21 -10.22
CA THR A 62 4.16 -3.93 -11.62
C THR A 62 3.13 -2.81 -11.68
N PHE A 63 3.09 -2.09 -12.80
CA PHE A 63 2.08 -1.07 -13.05
C PHE A 63 1.69 -1.06 -14.52
N GLN A 64 0.48 -0.57 -14.79
CA GLN A 64 -0.02 -0.33 -16.13
C GLN A 64 -0.81 0.97 -16.13
N ILE A 65 -0.59 1.81 -17.14
CA ILE A 65 -1.36 3.03 -17.37
C ILE A 65 -2.39 2.73 -18.46
N VAL A 66 -3.62 3.14 -18.23
CA VAL A 66 -4.77 2.92 -19.12
C VAL A 66 -5.58 4.20 -19.25
N GLU A 67 -6.40 4.30 -20.29
CA GLU A 67 -7.08 5.54 -20.63
C GLU A 67 -8.48 5.64 -19.97
N SER A 68 -9.02 4.52 -19.47
CA SER A 68 -10.35 4.50 -18.87
C SER A 68 -10.52 3.53 -17.68
N LEU A 69 -11.53 3.78 -16.84
CA LEU A 69 -11.88 2.92 -15.71
C LEU A 69 -12.28 1.49 -16.14
N PRO A 70 -13.07 1.28 -17.22
CA PRO A 70 -13.36 -0.07 -17.70
C PRO A 70 -12.10 -0.82 -18.14
N GLU A 71 -11.16 -0.15 -18.81
CA GLU A 71 -9.87 -0.73 -19.17
C GLU A 71 -9.06 -1.11 -17.95
N ALA A 72 -8.99 -0.24 -16.93
CA ALA A 72 -8.30 -0.52 -15.67
C ALA A 72 -8.82 -1.80 -15.01
N ARG A 73 -10.15 -1.95 -14.99
CA ARG A 73 -10.80 -3.14 -14.44
C ARG A 73 -10.44 -4.39 -15.23
N MET A 74 -10.54 -4.35 -16.56
CA MET A 74 -10.23 -5.50 -17.41
C MET A 74 -8.76 -5.89 -17.37
N ALA A 75 -7.86 -4.90 -17.37
CA ALA A 75 -6.43 -5.10 -17.25
C ALA A 75 -6.07 -5.81 -15.93
N LEU A 76 -6.62 -5.33 -14.81
CA LEU A 76 -6.37 -5.94 -13.50
C LEU A 76 -6.92 -7.37 -13.41
N ILE A 77 -8.13 -7.62 -13.91
CA ILE A 77 -8.71 -8.97 -13.96
C ILE A 77 -7.84 -9.90 -14.82
N GLY A 78 -7.44 -9.45 -16.02
CA GLY A 78 -6.59 -10.23 -16.92
C GLY A 78 -5.25 -10.57 -16.28
N GLN A 79 -4.63 -9.64 -15.56
CA GLN A 79 -3.39 -9.87 -14.86
C GLN A 79 -3.53 -10.92 -13.75
N LEU A 80 -4.61 -10.87 -12.96
CA LEU A 80 -4.87 -11.85 -11.91
C LEU A 80 -5.13 -13.26 -12.47
N LEU A 81 -5.82 -13.34 -13.61
CA LEU A 81 -6.03 -14.63 -14.30
C LEU A 81 -4.71 -15.20 -14.84
N SER A 82 -3.89 -14.38 -15.49
CA SER A 82 -2.55 -14.78 -15.95
C SER A 82 -1.70 -15.30 -14.79
N TRP A 83 -1.69 -14.59 -13.66
CA TRP A 83 -0.96 -15.02 -12.47
C TRP A 83 -1.48 -16.36 -11.94
N ALA A 84 -2.79 -16.54 -11.84
CA ALA A 84 -3.36 -17.82 -11.40
C ALA A 84 -3.01 -18.98 -12.36
N GLU A 85 -2.99 -18.72 -13.66
CA GLU A 85 -2.58 -19.71 -14.67
C GLU A 85 -1.08 -20.03 -14.60
N GLU A 86 -0.24 -19.01 -14.43
CA GLU A 86 1.21 -19.17 -14.26
C GLU A 86 1.56 -19.95 -12.99
N GLU A 87 0.87 -19.67 -11.87
CA GLU A 87 1.04 -20.43 -10.63
C GLU A 87 0.61 -21.90 -10.76
N GLU A 88 -0.48 -22.16 -11.47
CA GLU A 88 -0.92 -23.53 -11.76
C GLU A 88 0.10 -24.25 -12.65
N ALA A 89 0.60 -23.59 -13.69
CA ALA A 89 1.57 -24.16 -14.63
C ALA A 89 2.96 -24.38 -14.01
N ALA A 90 3.40 -23.49 -13.11
CA ALA A 90 4.67 -23.61 -12.40
C ALA A 90 4.66 -24.67 -11.30
N ARG A 91 3.46 -25.17 -10.93
CA ARG A 91 3.28 -26.09 -9.81
C ARG A 91 3.90 -27.46 -10.08
N LYS A 92 4.60 -28.00 -9.08
CA LYS A 92 5.13 -29.38 -9.07
C LYS A 92 4.68 -30.09 -7.80
N GLY A 93 3.93 -31.19 -7.93
CA GLY A 93 3.53 -32.04 -6.80
C GLY A 93 2.06 -31.92 -6.37
N ALA A 94 1.73 -32.49 -5.21
CA ALA A 94 0.37 -32.55 -4.68
C ALA A 94 -0.10 -31.20 -4.09
N GLN A 95 -1.36 -30.85 -4.34
CA GLN A 95 -1.98 -29.59 -3.92
C GLN A 95 -2.48 -29.70 -2.48
N LEU A 96 -1.99 -28.82 -1.61
CA LEU A 96 -2.68 -28.48 -0.36
C LEU A 96 -3.74 -27.44 -0.71
N GLN A 97 -5.01 -27.81 -0.62
CA GLN A 97 -6.11 -26.84 -0.74
C GLN A 97 -6.21 -26.06 0.56
N THR A 98 -5.58 -24.88 0.57
CA THR A 98 -5.56 -23.96 1.71
C THR A 98 -6.77 -23.04 1.72
N GLY A 99 -7.46 -22.90 0.57
CA GLY A 99 -8.56 -21.96 0.37
C GLY A 99 -8.07 -20.51 0.22
N GLN A 100 -6.77 -20.31 0.05
CA GLN A 100 -6.13 -19.00 -0.10
C GLN A 100 -5.72 -18.70 -1.55
N GLU A 101 -5.82 -19.69 -2.45
CA GLU A 101 -5.32 -19.63 -3.83
C GLU A 101 -6.01 -18.55 -4.70
N ARG A 102 -7.15 -18.02 -4.22
CA ARG A 102 -7.91 -16.96 -4.88
C ARG A 102 -8.09 -15.71 -4.01
N LYS A 103 -7.35 -15.62 -2.91
CA LYS A 103 -7.36 -14.45 -2.02
C LYS A 103 -6.27 -13.48 -2.46
N VAL A 104 -6.67 -12.26 -2.79
CA VAL A 104 -5.78 -11.21 -3.26
C VAL A 104 -5.74 -10.11 -2.22
N LEU A 105 -4.53 -9.78 -1.75
CA LEU A 105 -4.35 -8.66 -0.83
C LEU A 105 -4.68 -7.34 -1.52
N SER A 106 -5.45 -6.51 -0.85
CA SER A 106 -5.78 -5.18 -1.35
C SER A 106 -5.83 -4.14 -0.24
N TRP A 107 -5.69 -2.88 -0.63
CA TRP A 107 -6.24 -1.76 0.13
C TRP A 107 -7.76 -1.92 0.26
N ASP A 108 -8.37 -1.20 1.21
CA ASP A 108 -9.82 -1.26 1.43
C ASP A 108 -10.59 -1.10 0.10
N PRO A 109 -11.37 -2.11 -0.34
CA PRO A 109 -12.13 -2.06 -1.59
C PRO A 109 -13.04 -0.85 -1.70
N ALA A 110 -13.54 -0.31 -0.58
CA ALA A 110 -14.37 0.90 -0.57
C ALA A 110 -13.59 2.17 -0.98
N THR A 111 -12.27 2.14 -0.89
CA THR A 111 -11.37 3.24 -1.27
C THR A 111 -10.82 3.10 -2.68
N LEU A 112 -11.05 1.97 -3.35
CA LEU A 112 -10.57 1.74 -4.71
C LEU A 112 -11.36 2.60 -5.71
N ILE A 113 -10.64 3.32 -6.56
CA ILE A 113 -11.20 4.25 -7.55
C ILE A 113 -11.79 3.52 -8.77
N VAL A 114 -11.80 2.18 -8.78
CA VAL A 114 -12.31 1.35 -9.89
C VAL A 114 -13.66 0.75 -9.50
N PRO A 115 -14.80 1.32 -9.95
CA PRO A 115 -16.12 0.86 -9.55
C PRO A 115 -16.42 -0.54 -10.07
N ALA A 116 -17.22 -1.29 -9.29
CA ALA A 116 -17.64 -2.67 -9.59
C ALA A 116 -16.49 -3.67 -9.77
N LEU A 117 -15.26 -3.30 -9.40
CA LEU A 117 -14.12 -4.24 -9.44
C LEU A 117 -14.33 -5.40 -8.47
N ARG A 118 -14.82 -5.11 -7.26
CA ARG A 118 -15.09 -6.13 -6.25
C ARG A 118 -16.10 -7.16 -6.75
N ASP A 119 -17.22 -6.70 -7.30
CA ASP A 119 -18.28 -7.59 -7.78
C ASP A 119 -17.78 -8.47 -8.93
N ALA A 120 -17.05 -7.87 -9.89
CA ALA A 120 -16.44 -8.61 -11.00
C ALA A 120 -15.43 -9.66 -10.54
N LEU A 121 -14.67 -9.40 -9.47
CA LEU A 121 -13.73 -10.37 -8.90
C LEU A 121 -14.45 -11.51 -8.17
N VAL A 122 -15.53 -11.20 -7.44
CA VAL A 122 -16.37 -12.22 -6.78
C VAL A 122 -16.98 -13.19 -7.80
N ASP A 123 -17.45 -12.67 -8.95
CA ASP A 123 -17.97 -13.51 -10.05
C ASP A 123 -16.90 -14.46 -10.63
N LEU A 124 -15.63 -14.11 -10.48
CA LEU A 124 -14.46 -14.89 -10.91
C LEU A 124 -13.85 -15.74 -9.78
N ASN A 125 -14.55 -15.87 -8.66
CA ASN A 125 -14.11 -16.55 -7.44
C ASN A 125 -12.84 -15.96 -6.81
N PHE A 126 -12.52 -14.69 -7.06
CA PHE A 126 -11.46 -13.97 -6.35
C PHE A 126 -12.02 -13.19 -5.16
N GLU A 127 -11.31 -13.23 -4.04
CA GLU A 127 -11.64 -12.47 -2.83
C GLU A 127 -10.58 -11.41 -2.58
N LEU A 128 -11.00 -10.13 -2.52
CA LEU A 128 -10.14 -9.04 -2.07
C LEU A 128 -10.08 -9.02 -0.55
N VAL A 129 -8.90 -9.24 0.01
CA VAL A 129 -8.65 -9.26 1.45
C VAL A 129 -7.90 -8.00 1.86
N THR A 130 -8.51 -7.21 2.75
CA THR A 130 -7.85 -6.06 3.37
C THR A 130 -7.30 -6.45 4.74
N PRO A 131 -5.97 -6.41 4.93
CA PRO A 131 -5.39 -6.68 6.24
C PRO A 131 -5.83 -5.61 7.25
N SER A 132 -6.39 -6.05 8.38
CA SER A 132 -6.81 -5.16 9.48
C SER A 132 -5.68 -4.86 10.47
N ASP A 133 -4.68 -5.73 10.56
CA ASP A 133 -3.46 -5.56 11.35
C ASP A 133 -2.27 -6.15 10.60
N LEU A 134 -1.20 -5.37 10.40
CA LEU A 134 0.04 -5.80 9.74
C LEU A 134 1.22 -5.86 10.74
N ARG A 135 0.97 -5.61 12.02
CA ARG A 135 2.02 -5.37 13.02
C ARG A 135 2.50 -6.66 13.69
N SER A 136 1.65 -7.69 13.80
CA SER A 136 2.06 -8.99 14.36
C SER A 136 2.62 -9.93 13.29
N ASP A 137 3.55 -10.80 13.70
CA ASP A 137 4.11 -11.83 12.81
C ASP A 137 3.02 -12.82 12.36
N ASP A 138 2.09 -13.20 13.26
CA ASP A 138 0.93 -14.04 12.92
C ASP A 138 0.03 -13.43 11.84
N ALA A 139 -0.15 -12.11 11.83
CA ALA A 139 -0.95 -11.44 10.80
C ALA A 139 -0.22 -11.33 9.46
N ARG A 140 1.12 -11.39 9.46
CA ARG A 140 1.94 -11.46 8.24
C ARG A 140 2.03 -12.89 7.71
N ASP A 141 1.99 -13.90 8.56
CA ASP A 141 2.01 -15.31 8.17
C ASP A 141 0.64 -15.81 7.68
N ALA A 142 -0.48 -15.23 8.14
CA ALA A 142 -1.82 -15.53 7.59
C ALA A 142 -2.00 -15.12 6.10
N VAL A 143 -1.00 -14.44 5.55
CA VAL A 143 -0.97 -13.88 4.21
C VAL A 143 -0.01 -14.65 3.28
N ARG A 144 0.80 -15.57 3.82
CA ARG A 144 1.77 -16.39 3.09
C ARG A 144 1.32 -17.83 2.93
#